data_AF-A0A6B2DYU8-F1
#
_entry.id   AF-A0A6B2DYU8-F1
#
_cell.length_a   1.000
_cell.length_b   1.000
_cell.length_c   1.000
_cell.angle_alpha   90.00
_cell.angle_beta   90.00
_cell.angle_gamma   90.00
#
_symmetry.space_group_name_H-M   'P 1'
#
loop_
_entity.id
_entity.type
_entity.pdbx_description
1 polymer ?
#
loop_
_entity_poly.entity_id
_entity_poly.type
_entity_poly.pdbx_seq_one_letter_code
_entity_poly.pdbx_strand_id
1 'polypeptide(L)'
;MTTALIYLVVMLLVAAVVFLLAAVVFGRGEELAPLPPGSSPTRLPAEDITGEDLTEVRFQLVLRGYKMSEVDWVLRRLGVELDELRARVAELEQRERDRESAPEGAQ
;
A
#
# COMPACT_ATOMS: atom_id res chain seq x y z
N MET A 1 20.16 -35.58 37.94
CA MET A 1 20.61 -35.03 36.63
C MET A 1 19.91 -35.70 35.46
N THR A 2 19.88 -37.03 35.39
CA THR A 2 19.17 -37.81 34.35
C THR A 2 17.65 -37.56 34.31
N THR A 3 16.99 -37.46 35.47
CA THR A 3 15.55 -37.16 35.55
C THR A 3 15.19 -35.79 34.97
N ALA A 4 15.99 -34.75 35.25
CA ALA A 4 15.81 -33.41 34.69
C ALA A 4 15.97 -33.41 33.15
N LEU A 5 16.93 -34.18 32.62
CA LEU A 5 17.11 -34.35 31.18
C LEU A 5 15.89 -35.04 30.55
N ILE A 6 15.36 -36.09 31.18
CA ILE A 6 14.15 -36.79 30.71
C ILE A 6 12.96 -35.83 30.65
N TYR A 7 12.73 -35.03 31.71
CA TYR A 7 11.66 -34.03 31.70
C TYR A 7 11.80 -32.99 30.59
N LEU A 8 13.02 -32.51 30.34
CA LEU A 8 13.29 -31.54 29.28
C LEU A 8 13.00 -32.12 27.89
N VAL A 9 13.42 -33.37 27.63
CA VAL A 9 13.14 -34.04 26.36
C VAL A 9 11.64 -34.27 26.18
N VAL A 10 10.93 -34.74 27.22
CA VAL A 10 9.48 -34.94 27.18
C VAL A 10 8.76 -33.61 26.93
N MET A 11 9.17 -32.53 27.60
CA MET A 11 8.59 -31.21 27.39
C MET A 11 8.76 -30.72 25.96
N LEU A 12 9.97 -30.87 25.38
CA LEU A 12 10.24 -30.54 23.99
C LEU A 12 9.39 -31.36 23.01
N LEU A 13 9.22 -32.65 23.29
CA LEU A 13 8.42 -33.55 22.48
C LEU A 13 6.94 -33.14 22.51
N VAL A 14 6.39 -32.85 23.70
CA VAL A 14 5.02 -32.35 23.85
C VAL A 14 4.85 -31.01 23.13
N ALA A 15 5.79 -30.08 23.30
CA ALA A 15 5.75 -28.79 22.61
C ALA A 15 5.78 -28.96 21.08
N ALA A 16 6.62 -29.85 20.56
CA ALA A 16 6.69 -30.14 19.13
C ALA A 16 5.39 -30.75 18.59
N VAL A 17 4.77 -31.68 19.33
CA VAL A 17 3.50 -32.30 18.95
C VAL A 17 2.37 -31.27 18.97
N VAL A 18 2.26 -30.45 20.02
CA VAL A 18 1.26 -29.39 20.11
C VAL A 18 1.45 -28.37 18.99
N PHE A 19 2.70 -27.97 18.71
CA PHE A 19 3.03 -27.06 17.62
C PHE A 19 2.63 -27.64 16.26
N LEU A 20 2.92 -28.91 16.01
CA LEU A 20 2.59 -29.58 14.76
C LEU A 20 1.07 -29.72 14.60
N LEU A 21 0.35 -30.09 15.66
CA LEU A 21 -1.11 -30.13 15.67
C LEU A 21 -1.70 -28.74 15.40
N ALA A 22 -1.21 -27.69 16.07
CA ALA A 22 -1.64 -26.33 15.82
C ALA A 22 -1.38 -25.91 14.36
N ALA A 23 -0.18 -26.16 13.83
CA ALA A 23 0.16 -25.84 12.44
C ALA A 23 -0.72 -26.57 11.42
N VAL A 24 -1.16 -27.79 11.72
CA VAL A 24 -2.08 -28.55 10.86
C VAL A 24 -3.51 -28.03 10.99
N VAL A 25 -4.00 -27.80 12.23
CA VAL A 25 -5.38 -27.36 12.50
C VAL A 25 -5.63 -25.93 12.04
N PHE A 26 -4.71 -25.02 12.30
CA PHE A 26 -4.78 -23.63 11.83
C PHE A 26 -4.27 -23.46 10.39
N GLY A 27 -3.68 -24.51 9.80
CA GLY A 27 -3.06 -24.47 8.48
C GLY A 27 -1.80 -23.59 8.40
N ARG A 28 -1.11 -23.60 7.25
CA ARG A 28 -0.23 -22.49 6.86
C ARG A 28 -1.15 -21.30 6.61
N GLY A 29 -1.43 -20.53 7.67
CA GLY A 29 -2.51 -19.54 7.77
C GLY A 29 -2.96 -19.01 6.42
N GLU A 30 -4.15 -19.44 6.00
CA GLU A 30 -4.79 -19.16 4.70
C GLU A 30 -3.77 -19.00 3.56
N GLU A 31 -3.53 -20.08 2.80
CA GLU A 31 -2.92 -19.97 1.48
C GLU A 31 -3.87 -19.13 0.61
N LEU A 32 -3.80 -17.81 0.78
CA LEU A 32 -4.55 -16.83 0.03
C LEU A 32 -4.34 -17.22 -1.42
N ALA A 33 -5.43 -17.54 -2.10
CA ALA A 33 -5.39 -17.96 -3.50
C ALA A 33 -4.38 -17.07 -4.23
N PRO A 34 -3.36 -17.63 -4.88
CA PRO A 34 -2.31 -16.84 -5.49
C PRO A 34 -2.96 -15.72 -6.30
N LEU A 35 -2.66 -14.47 -5.96
CA LEU A 35 -3.20 -13.33 -6.70
C LEU A 35 -2.95 -13.62 -8.19
N PRO A 36 -3.98 -13.56 -9.05
CA PRO A 36 -3.83 -13.89 -10.46
C PRO A 36 -2.58 -13.19 -11.02
N PRO A 37 -1.75 -13.88 -11.81
CA PRO A 37 -0.53 -13.28 -12.33
C PRO A 37 -0.88 -11.99 -13.10
N GLY A 38 -0.37 -10.85 -12.61
CA GLY A 38 -0.63 -9.53 -13.18
C GLY A 38 -1.60 -8.63 -12.40
N SER A 39 -2.28 -9.12 -11.36
CA SER A 39 -3.04 -8.26 -10.46
C SER A 39 -2.08 -7.61 -9.46
N SER A 40 -1.59 -6.41 -9.77
CA SER A 40 -0.85 -5.62 -8.79
C SER A 40 -1.81 -5.14 -7.70
N PRO A 41 -1.46 -5.23 -6.40
CA PRO A 41 -2.21 -4.57 -5.33
C PRO A 41 -2.19 -3.04 -5.43
N THR A 42 -1.41 -2.49 -6.38
CA THR A 42 -1.39 -1.06 -6.71
C THR A 42 -2.74 -0.62 -7.24
N ARG A 43 -3.44 0.18 -6.45
CA ARG A 43 -4.70 0.82 -6.79
C ARG A 43 -4.46 2.32 -6.81
N LEU A 44 -4.93 2.96 -7.87
CA LEU A 44 -5.02 4.40 -8.00
C LEU A 44 -6.42 4.71 -8.53
N PRO A 45 -7.03 5.85 -8.15
CA PRO A 45 -8.23 6.33 -8.80
C PRO A 45 -8.02 6.43 -10.32
N ALA A 46 -9.09 6.17 -11.09
CA ALA A 46 -9.02 6.24 -12.56
C ALA A 46 -8.81 7.68 -13.05
N GLU A 47 -9.34 8.65 -12.29
CA GLU A 47 -9.29 10.08 -12.55
C GLU A 47 -9.06 10.80 -11.22
N ASP A 48 -8.74 12.09 -11.27
CA ASP A 48 -8.62 12.92 -10.08
C ASP A 48 -7.59 12.50 -9.02
N ILE A 49 -6.49 11.88 -9.45
CA ILE A 49 -5.36 11.52 -8.58
C ILE A 49 -4.82 12.74 -7.84
N THR A 50 -4.79 12.67 -6.52
CA THR A 50 -4.23 13.66 -5.58
C THR A 50 -2.94 13.18 -4.93
N GLY A 51 -2.24 14.06 -4.22
CA GLY A 51 -1.11 13.70 -3.38
C GLY A 51 -1.44 12.72 -2.25
N GLU A 52 -2.68 12.76 -1.75
CA GLU A 52 -3.17 11.81 -0.73
C GLU A 52 -3.28 10.40 -1.30
N ASP A 53 -3.85 10.24 -2.51
CA ASP A 53 -3.96 8.95 -3.19
C ASP A 53 -2.61 8.27 -3.39
N LEU A 54 -1.57 9.06 -3.72
CA LEU A 54 -0.19 8.59 -3.88
C LEU A 54 0.40 8.02 -2.58
N THR A 55 -0.06 8.50 -1.42
CA THR A 55 0.41 8.05 -0.10
C THR A 55 -0.21 6.71 0.30
N GLU A 56 -1.40 6.39 -0.22
CA GLU A 56 -2.09 5.13 0.06
C GLU A 56 -1.64 3.97 -0.84
N VAL A 57 -0.91 4.26 -1.91
CA VAL A 57 -0.47 3.25 -2.90
C VAL A 57 0.38 2.16 -2.27
N ARG A 58 0.07 0.91 -2.61
CA ARG A 58 0.85 -0.26 -2.22
C ARG A 58 1.49 -0.91 -3.45
N PHE A 59 2.76 -1.25 -3.33
CA PHE A 59 3.53 -1.94 -4.36
C PHE A 59 3.77 -3.39 -3.97
N GLN A 60 3.80 -4.28 -4.97
CA GLN A 60 4.20 -5.66 -4.77
C GLN A 60 5.71 -5.77 -4.53
N LEU A 61 6.11 -6.66 -3.62
CA LEU A 61 7.51 -7.01 -3.39
C LEU A 61 7.97 -8.05 -4.42
N VAL A 62 9.14 -7.80 -5.01
CA VAL A 62 9.78 -8.69 -5.99
C VAL A 62 11.26 -8.91 -5.61
N LEU A 63 11.82 -10.05 -6.02
CA LEU A 63 13.23 -10.44 -5.74
C LEU A 63 14.25 -9.36 -6.12
N ARG A 64 13.95 -8.58 -7.17
CA ARG A 64 14.73 -7.43 -7.59
C ARG A 64 13.78 -6.25 -7.83
N GLY A 65 13.80 -5.28 -6.94
CA GLY A 65 12.98 -4.08 -7.01
C GLY A 65 13.78 -2.82 -6.65
N TYR A 66 13.12 -1.68 -6.75
CA TYR A 66 13.67 -0.41 -6.26
C TYR A 66 13.70 -0.38 -4.74
N LYS A 67 14.59 0.44 -4.17
CA LYS A 67 14.66 0.63 -2.74
C LYS A 67 13.41 1.39 -2.28
N MET A 68 12.70 0.83 -1.30
CA MET A 68 11.44 1.39 -0.80
C MET A 68 11.61 2.85 -0.36
N SER A 69 12.71 3.19 0.34
CA SER A 69 12.97 4.58 0.78
C SER A 69 13.13 5.58 -0.36
N GLU A 70 13.66 5.16 -1.51
CA GLU A 70 13.84 6.02 -2.68
C GLU A 70 12.50 6.23 -3.39
N VAL A 71 11.73 5.16 -3.56
CA VAL A 71 10.38 5.20 -4.12
C VAL A 71 9.48 6.10 -3.26
N ASP A 72 9.47 5.91 -1.94
CA ASP A 72 8.67 6.70 -1.00
C ASP A 72 9.05 8.19 -1.03
N TRP A 73 10.35 8.49 -1.21
CA TRP A 73 10.80 9.87 -1.35
C TRP A 73 10.30 10.50 -2.65
N VAL A 74 10.39 9.77 -3.77
CA VAL A 74 9.89 10.24 -5.08
C VAL A 74 8.37 10.47 -5.03
N LEU A 75 7.61 9.51 -4.50
CA LEU A 75 6.15 9.62 -4.43
C LEU A 75 5.71 10.79 -3.57
N ARG A 76 6.36 11.02 -2.44
CA ARG A 76 6.07 12.18 -1.58
C ARG A 76 6.37 13.50 -2.28
N ARG A 77 7.48 13.57 -3.02
CA ARG A 77 7.82 14.77 -3.79
C ARG A 77 6.82 15.01 -4.92
N LEU A 78 6.43 13.96 -5.63
CA LEU A 78 5.43 14.03 -6.70
C LEU A 78 4.04 14.38 -6.19
N GLY A 79 3.63 13.90 -5.00
CA GLY A 79 2.35 14.25 -4.40
C GLY A 79 2.22 15.74 -4.15
N VAL A 80 3.25 16.36 -3.55
CA VAL A 80 3.29 17.81 -3.34
C VAL A 80 3.21 18.59 -4.66
N GLU A 81 4.01 18.20 -5.65
CA GLU A 81 4.01 18.87 -6.96
C GLU A 81 2.67 18.72 -7.67
N LEU A 82 2.04 17.54 -7.60
CA LEU A 82 0.74 17.28 -8.20
C LEU A 82 -0.36 18.14 -7.59
N ASP A 83 -0.38 18.28 -6.26
CA ASP A 83 -1.34 19.13 -5.55
C ASP A 83 -1.15 20.62 -5.91
N GLU A 84 0.10 21.07 -6.03
CA GLU A 84 0.41 22.43 -6.49
C GLU A 84 -0.08 22.67 -7.93
N LEU A 85 0.15 21.72 -8.84
CA LEU A 85 -0.32 21.84 -10.22
C LEU A 85 -1.85 21.86 -10.28
N ARG A 86 -2.54 20.99 -9.52
CA ARG A 86 -4.00 20.97 -9.46
C ARG A 86 -4.57 22.28 -8.93
N ALA A 87 -3.98 22.84 -7.88
CA ALA A 87 -4.40 24.13 -7.34
C ALA A 87 -4.29 25.25 -8.39
N ARG A 88 -3.20 25.28 -9.16
CA ARG A 88 -3.01 26.26 -10.25
C ARG A 88 -4.01 26.07 -11.38
N VAL A 89 -4.30 24.83 -11.77
CA VAL A 89 -5.33 24.53 -12.78
C VAL A 89 -6.69 25.02 -12.32
N ALA A 90 -7.08 24.71 -11.07
CA ALA A 90 -8.35 25.17 -10.50
C ALA A 90 -8.47 26.70 -10.47
N GLU A 91 -7.39 27.42 -10.14
CA GLU A 91 -7.34 28.88 -10.18
C GLU A 91 -7.54 29.42 -11.61
N LEU A 92 -6.84 28.83 -12.59
CA LEU A 92 -6.95 29.25 -13.99
C LEU A 92 -8.35 29.03 -14.55
N GLU A 93 -8.94 27.86 -14.31
CA GLU A 93 -10.30 27.56 -14.74
C GLU A 93 -11.31 28.50 -14.06
N GLN A 94 -11.09 28.87 -12.80
CA GLN A 94 -11.96 29.84 -12.12
C GLN A 94 -11.88 31.21 -12.78
N ARG A 95 -10.67 31.68 -13.12
CA ARG A 95 -10.48 32.96 -13.81
C ARG A 95 -11.13 32.99 -15.19
N GLU A 96 -11.11 31.87 -15.91
CA GLU A 96 -11.81 31.75 -17.19
C GLU A 96 -13.33 31.80 -17.01
N ARG A 97 -13.88 31.05 -16.04
CA ARG A 97 -15.31 31.10 -15.69
C ARG A 97 -15.75 32.52 -15.30
N ASP A 98 -14.97 33.21 -14.48
CA ASP A 98 -15.24 34.59 -14.05
C ASP A 98 -15.21 35.57 -15.23
N ARG A 99 -14.32 35.35 -16.21
CA ARG A 99 -14.24 36.16 -17.44
C ARG A 99 -15.43 35.93 -18.36
N GLU A 100 -15.89 34.69 -18.50
CA GLU A 100 -17.04 34.33 -19.33
C GLU A 100 -18.37 34.80 -18.72
N SER A 101 -18.45 34.88 -17.39
CA SER A 101 -19.62 35.37 -16.66
C SER A 101 -19.66 36.89 -16.49
N ALA A 102 -18.58 37.62 -16.83
CA ALA A 102 -18.59 39.07 -16.94
C ALA A 102 -19.33 39.49 -18.23
N PRO A 103 -20.53 40.11 -18.14
CA PRO A 103 -21.35 40.36 -19.31
C PRO A 103 -20.68 41.35 -20.24
N GLU A 104 -20.56 40.94 -21.51
CA GLU A 104 -20.24 41.77 -22.67
C GLU A 104 -21.39 42.75 -22.98
N GLY A 105 -21.74 43.64 -22.03
CA GLY A 105 -23.01 44.35 -22.05
C GLY A 105 -23.07 45.71 -21.34
N ALA A 106 -21.95 46.43 -21.22
CA ALA A 106 -21.98 47.83 -20.79
C ALA A 106 -20.99 48.67 -21.61
N GLN A 107 -21.30 48.85 -22.90
CA GLN A 107 -20.88 50.00 -23.69
C GLN A 107 -22.12 50.65 -24.28
#